data_AF-A0A9P0MZ98-F1
#
_entry.id   AF-A0A9P0MZ98-F1
#
_cell.length_a   1.000
_cell.length_b   1.000
_cell.length_c   1.000
_cell.angle_alpha   90.00
_cell.angle_beta   90.00
_cell.angle_gamma   90.00
#
_symmetry.space_group_name_H-M   'P 1'
#
loop_
_entity.id
_entity.type
_entity.pdbx_description
1 polymer ?
#
loop_
_entity_poly.entity_id
_entity_poly.type
_entity_poly.pdbx_seq_one_letter_code
_entity_poly.pdbx_strand_id
1 'polypeptide(L)'
;MSRGSWLAMVAVVVVAGAVRGWDCVCNPRECEVLEPSGCPGMGIVVWDPCRCCKVCARTLGEDCGGFSGTCEPGLKCLDGSCTPIT
;
A
#
# COMPACT_ATOMS: atom_id res chain seq x y z
N MET A 1 8.55 35.19 4.42
CA MET A 1 7.50 34.22 4.01
C MET A 1 6.31 34.39 4.93
N SER A 2 5.12 34.72 4.42
CA SER A 2 3.92 34.92 5.24
C SER A 2 3.37 33.57 5.73
N ARG A 3 2.70 33.55 6.89
CA ARG A 3 2.06 32.33 7.44
C ARG A 3 1.16 31.63 6.42
N GLY A 4 0.47 32.39 5.56
CA GLY A 4 -0.36 31.84 4.48
C GLY A 4 0.43 31.14 3.37
N SER A 5 1.63 31.63 3.04
CA SER A 5 2.51 30.99 2.06
C SER A 5 3.05 29.65 2.59
N TRP A 6 3.33 29.55 3.89
CA TRP A 6 3.79 28.30 4.51
C TRP A 6 2.67 27.25 4.57
N LEU A 7 1.45 27.65 4.95
CA LEU A 7 0.28 26.77 4.96
C LEU A 7 -0.05 26.23 3.57
N ALA A 8 0.02 27.08 2.54
CA ALA A 8 -0.19 26.67 1.15
C ALA A 8 0.86 25.63 0.70
N MET A 9 2.14 25.83 1.04
CA MET A 9 3.21 24.87 0.71
C MET A 9 3.00 23.52 1.39
N VAL A 10 2.62 23.51 2.68
CA VAL A 10 2.31 22.26 3.40
C VAL A 10 1.14 21.54 2.75
N ALA A 11 0.08 22.25 2.37
CA ALA A 11 -1.07 21.65 1.70
C ALA A 11 -0.69 21.01 0.35
N VAL A 12 0.13 21.68 -0.46
CA VAL A 12 0.61 21.17 -1.76
C VAL A 12 1.44 19.89 -1.58
N VAL A 13 2.34 19.84 -0.59
CA VAL A 13 3.17 18.66 -0.32
C VAL A 13 2.31 17.46 0.13
N VAL A 14 1.29 17.70 0.96
CA VAL A 14 0.36 16.64 1.40
C VAL A 14 -0.46 16.09 0.23
N VAL A 15 -0.98 16.95 -0.64
CA VAL A 15 -1.74 16.53 -1.83
C VAL A 15 -0.84 15.80 -2.83
N ALA A 16 0.37 16.30 -3.08
CA ALA A 16 1.33 15.66 -3.99
C ALA A 16 1.82 14.29 -3.47
N GLY A 17 1.94 14.13 -2.15
CA GLY A 17 2.27 12.84 -1.53
C GLY A 17 1.15 11.80 -1.65
N ALA A 18 -0.10 12.24 -1.74
CA ALA A 18 -1.25 11.36 -1.90
C ALA A 18 -1.40 10.78 -3.33
N VAL A 19 -0.78 11.43 -4.33
CA VAL A 19 -0.92 11.06 -5.75
C VAL A 19 0.25 10.27 -6.32
N ARG A 20 1.09 9.62 -5.48
CA ARG A 20 2.00 8.56 -5.96
C ARG A 20 1.24 7.25 -6.27
N GLY A 21 0.07 7.37 -6.89
CA GLY A 21 -0.64 6.26 -7.50
C GLY A 21 0.02 6.00 -8.84
N TRP A 22 0.34 4.74 -9.09
CA TRP A 22 0.64 4.28 -10.44
C TRP A 22 -0.60 4.59 -11.31
N ASP A 23 -0.44 4.84 -12.62
CA ASP A 23 -1.55 5.13 -13.53
C ASP A 23 -2.41 3.86 -13.69
N CYS A 24 -3.33 3.66 -12.74
CA CYS A 24 -4.13 2.45 -12.62
C CYS A 24 -5.57 2.73 -13.05
N VAL A 25 -6.10 1.84 -13.90
CA VAL A 25 -7.53 1.77 -14.14
C VAL A 25 -8.16 0.97 -13.00
N CYS A 26 -9.01 1.61 -12.19
CA CYS A 26 -9.74 0.95 -11.10
C CYS A 26 -11.18 0.66 -11.49
N ASN A 27 -11.58 -0.62 -11.45
CA ASN A 27 -12.96 -1.03 -11.51
C ASN A 27 -13.31 -1.85 -10.26
N PRO A 28 -13.99 -1.27 -9.26
CA PRO A 28 -14.25 -1.95 -7.98
C PRO A 28 -15.20 -3.14 -8.10
N ARG A 29 -15.90 -3.30 -9.23
CA ARG A 29 -16.78 -4.45 -9.48
C ARG A 29 -16.03 -5.73 -9.80
N GLU A 30 -14.77 -5.62 -10.22
CA GLU A 30 -13.89 -6.76 -10.52
C GLU A 30 -13.10 -7.23 -9.29
N CYS A 31 -13.21 -6.52 -8.15
CA CYS A 31 -12.53 -6.91 -6.94
C CYS A 31 -13.14 -8.18 -6.36
N GLU A 32 -12.29 -9.15 -6.02
CA GLU A 32 -12.71 -10.34 -5.29
C GLU A 32 -13.17 -9.98 -3.86
N VAL A 33 -14.20 -10.70 -3.41
CA VAL A 33 -14.65 -10.60 -2.02
C VAL A 33 -13.73 -11.46 -1.16
N LEU A 34 -12.79 -10.81 -0.46
CA LEU A 34 -11.88 -11.48 0.46
C LEU A 34 -12.37 -11.40 1.90
N GLU A 35 -12.30 -12.54 2.59
CA GLU A 35 -12.49 -12.63 4.03
C GLU A 35 -11.12 -12.82 4.71
N PRO A 36 -10.82 -12.15 5.85
CA PRO A 36 -9.50 -12.21 6.47
C PRO A 36 -9.02 -13.62 6.83
N SER A 37 -9.96 -14.53 7.14
CA SER A 37 -9.68 -15.94 7.44
C SER A 37 -9.09 -16.72 6.26
N GLY A 38 -9.28 -16.24 5.03
CA GLY A 38 -8.72 -16.84 3.81
C GLY A 38 -7.30 -16.38 3.48
N CYS A 39 -6.76 -15.38 4.19
CA CYS A 39 -5.43 -14.86 3.91
C CYS A 39 -4.33 -15.65 4.64
N PRO A 40 -3.16 -15.86 3.99
CA PRO A 40 -2.02 -16.53 4.61
C PRO A 40 -1.40 -15.68 5.73
N GLY A 41 -0.44 -16.29 6.44
CA GLY A 41 0.30 -15.62 7.51
C GLY A 41 -0.62 -15.18 8.65
N MET A 42 -0.59 -13.89 8.99
CA MET A 42 -1.42 -13.31 10.05
C MET A 42 -2.87 -13.01 9.61
N GLY A 43 -3.28 -13.40 8.39
CA GLY A 43 -4.64 -13.16 7.89
C GLY A 43 -4.93 -11.68 7.59
N ILE A 44 -3.89 -10.91 7.26
CA ILE A 44 -3.99 -9.46 7.11
C ILE A 44 -4.42 -9.08 5.69
N VAL A 45 -5.43 -8.21 5.61
CA VAL A 45 -5.92 -7.66 4.35
C VAL A 45 -5.45 -6.22 4.19
N VAL A 46 -4.79 -5.93 3.08
CA VAL A 46 -4.29 -4.60 2.69
C VAL A 46 -4.97 -4.14 1.40
N TRP A 47 -4.69 -2.90 1.00
CA TRP A 47 -5.06 -2.44 -0.33
C TRP A 47 -3.99 -2.86 -1.33
N ASP A 48 -4.41 -3.17 -2.55
CA ASP A 48 -3.50 -3.31 -3.68
C ASP A 48 -2.73 -2.00 -3.94
N PRO A 49 -1.64 -2.03 -4.71
CA PRO A 49 -0.81 -0.85 -4.99
C PRO A 49 -1.58 0.30 -5.66
N CYS A 50 -2.66 0.00 -6.38
CA CYS A 50 -3.56 0.98 -6.99
C CYS A 50 -4.64 1.52 -6.02
N ARG A 51 -4.75 0.97 -4.81
CA ARG A 51 -5.80 1.28 -3.82
C ARG A 51 -7.23 1.11 -4.34
N CYS A 52 -7.44 0.14 -5.23
CA CYS A 52 -8.72 -0.22 -5.79
C CYS A 52 -9.37 -1.41 -5.07
N CYS A 53 -8.59 -2.47 -4.83
CA CYS A 53 -9.10 -3.74 -4.30
C CYS A 53 -8.41 -4.13 -3.00
N LYS A 54 -9.15 -4.85 -2.16
CA LYS A 54 -8.59 -5.50 -0.97
C LYS A 54 -7.89 -6.79 -1.39
N VAL A 55 -6.67 -6.99 -0.91
CA VAL A 55 -5.84 -8.17 -1.20
C VAL A 55 -5.15 -8.64 0.07
N CYS A 56 -4.70 -9.89 0.11
CA CYS A 56 -3.89 -10.37 1.23
C CYS A 56 -2.53 -9.66 1.27
N ALA A 57 -2.06 -9.39 2.48
CA ALA A 57 -0.70 -8.92 2.69
C ALA A 57 0.31 -10.02 2.35
N ARG A 58 1.50 -9.62 1.91
CA ARG A 58 2.61 -10.52 1.61
C ARG A 58 3.28 -11.01 2.89
N THR A 59 3.56 -12.30 2.95
CA THR A 59 4.18 -12.95 4.11
C THR A 59 5.71 -12.99 4.00
N LEU A 60 6.38 -13.40 5.07
CA LEU A 60 7.83 -13.55 5.12
C LEU A 60 8.40 -14.29 3.90
N GLY A 61 9.39 -13.67 3.24
CA GLY A 61 10.07 -14.22 2.07
C GLY A 61 9.36 -14.03 0.73
N GLU A 62 8.09 -13.62 0.71
CA GLU A 62 7.38 -13.36 -0.54
C GLU A 62 7.86 -12.08 -1.24
N ASP A 63 7.69 -12.06 -2.56
CA ASP A 63 7.97 -10.88 -3.40
C ASP A 63 7.08 -9.69 -3.02
N CYS A 64 7.67 -8.50 -2.96
CA CYS A 64 7.00 -7.28 -2.55
C CYS A 64 7.52 -6.04 -3.27
N GLY A 65 6.78 -4.93 -3.12
CA GLY A 65 7.14 -3.64 -3.69
C GLY A 65 6.57 -3.41 -5.09
N GLY A 66 6.32 -2.14 -5.42
CA GLY A 66 5.63 -1.78 -6.66
C GLY A 66 4.30 -2.51 -6.81
N PHE A 67 4.12 -3.25 -7.90
CA PHE A 67 2.93 -4.07 -8.16
C PHE A 67 2.95 -5.45 -7.48
N SER A 68 4.07 -5.88 -6.91
CA SER A 68 4.17 -7.19 -6.24
C SER A 68 3.40 -7.23 -4.93
N GLY A 69 3.04 -6.07 -4.35
CA GLY A 69 2.17 -5.97 -3.19
C GLY A 69 2.86 -5.44 -1.94
N THR A 70 2.12 -5.47 -0.83
CA THR A 70 2.54 -4.90 0.46
C THR A 70 2.69 -6.00 1.50
N CYS A 71 3.79 -5.99 2.25
CA CYS A 71 4.03 -6.96 3.32
C CYS A 71 3.08 -6.80 4.51
N GLU A 72 2.89 -7.88 5.27
CA GLU A 72 2.14 -7.86 6.52
C GLU A 72 2.87 -7.04 7.62
N PRO A 73 2.13 -6.57 8.65
CA PRO A 73 2.71 -5.79 9.75
C PRO A 73 3.86 -6.54 10.43
N GLY A 74 4.93 -5.81 10.76
CA GLY A 74 6.15 -6.39 11.32
C GLY A 74 7.19 -6.81 10.28
N LEU A 75 6.84 -6.75 8.98
CA LEU A 75 7.77 -6.96 7.87
C LEU A 75 8.00 -5.66 7.07
N LYS A 76 9.15 -5.57 6.41
CA LYS A 76 9.48 -4.53 5.43
C LYS A 76 9.90 -5.16 4.12
N CYS A 77 9.57 -4.48 3.03
CA CYS A 77 10.04 -4.88 1.71
C CYS A 77 11.48 -4.41 1.50
N LEU A 78 12.43 -5.33 1.58
CA LEU A 78 13.86 -5.09 1.36
C LEU A 78 14.34 -5.97 0.21
N ASP A 79 15.04 -5.36 -0.76
CA ASP A 79 15.52 -6.05 -1.97
C ASP A 79 14.44 -6.86 -2.71
N GLY A 80 13.18 -6.41 -2.64
CA GLY A 80 12.04 -7.04 -3.29
C GLY A 80 11.42 -8.21 -2.51
N SER A 81 11.87 -8.50 -1.29
CA SER A 81 11.30 -9.57 -0.45
C SER A 81 10.87 -9.06 0.93
N CYS A 82 9.81 -9.65 1.49
CA CYS A 82 9.34 -9.32 2.83
C CYS A 82 10.28 -9.89 3.90
N THR A 83 10.87 -9.00 4.68
CA THR A 83 11.88 -9.31 5.71
C THR A 83 11.46 -8.76 7.07
N PRO A 84 11.87 -9.37 8.20
CA PRO A 84 11.53 -8.88 9.52
C PRO A 84 12.13 -7.51 9.80
N ILE A 85 11.37 -6.66 10.49
CA ILE A 85 11.88 -5.40 11.01
C ILE A 85 12.67 -5.72 12.29
N THR A 86 13.95 -6.06 12.13
CA THR A 86 14.90 -6.22 13.25
C THR A 86 15.32 -4.89 13.84
#